data_AF-A0A3N5E7W5-F1
#
_entry.id   AF-A0A3N5E7W5-F1
#
_cell.length_a   1.000
_cell.length_b   1.000
_cell.length_c   1.000
_cell.angle_alpha   90.00
_cell.angle_beta   90.00
_cell.angle_gamma   90.00
#
_symmetry.space_group_name_H-M   'P 1'
#
loop_
_entity.id
_entity.type
_entity.pdbx_description
1 polymer ?
#
loop_
_entity_poly.entity_id
_entity_poly.type
_entity_poly.pdbx_seq_one_letter_code
_entity_poly.pdbx_strand_id
1 'polypeptide(L)'
;MHGLIRDRLEEYLKGGPEKKIPLEFEQHLRECEACRDEVSWMQDQSHILRALSGPKDMDPPPGFYARVLNRIEAQQSASIWSVFLDPIFGRRLVATSLTVAVLLGGFVAFREVANPPSVNDAEAIIAVQEHPPGLGQDRQRDRDTILVTLATYRD
;
A
#
# COMPACT_ATOMS: atom_id res chain seq x y z
N MET A 1 -17.46 25.22 9.72
CA MET A 1 -18.18 25.61 8.48
C MET A 1 -19.31 24.66 8.08
N HIS A 2 -20.50 25.19 7.82
CA HIS A 2 -21.64 24.43 7.25
C HIS A 2 -21.51 24.23 5.73
N GLY A 3 -22.09 23.14 5.21
CA GLY A 3 -21.97 22.74 3.80
C GLY A 3 -22.38 23.84 2.80
N LEU A 4 -23.49 24.52 3.07
CA LEU A 4 -23.98 25.64 2.26
C LEU A 4 -22.92 26.74 2.05
N ILE A 5 -22.14 27.04 3.09
CA ILE A 5 -21.06 28.04 3.01
C ILE A 5 -19.84 27.47 2.30
N ARG A 6 -19.42 26.25 2.67
CA ARG A 6 -18.25 25.60 2.08
C ARG A 6 -18.34 25.50 0.57
N ASP A 7 -19.49 25.12 0.04
CA ASP A 7 -19.67 24.82 -1.38
C ASP A 7 -19.60 26.08 -2.26
N ARG A 8 -19.78 27.27 -1.67
CA ARG A 8 -19.80 28.58 -2.37
C ARG A 8 -18.74 29.56 -1.90
N LEU A 9 -17.92 29.16 -0.93
CA LEU A 9 -16.87 29.98 -0.32
C LEU A 9 -15.87 30.51 -1.37
N GLU A 10 -15.40 29.65 -2.27
CA GLU A 10 -14.43 30.08 -3.29
C GLU A 10 -15.01 31.12 -4.26
N GLU A 11 -16.28 30.95 -4.65
CA GLU A 11 -16.97 31.90 -5.53
C GLU A 11 -17.11 33.26 -4.85
N TYR A 12 -17.43 33.24 -3.56
CA TYR A 12 -17.53 34.43 -2.70
C TYR A 12 -16.17 35.13 -2.54
N LEU A 13 -15.10 34.40 -2.19
CA LEU A 13 -13.76 34.96 -1.96
C LEU A 13 -13.07 35.46 -3.24
N LYS A 14 -13.40 34.89 -4.41
CA LYS A 14 -12.88 35.35 -5.70
C LYS A 14 -13.25 36.81 -5.97
N GLY A 15 -14.40 37.29 -5.48
CA GLY A 15 -14.81 38.71 -5.48
C GLY A 15 -14.71 39.39 -6.85
N GLY A 16 -15.82 39.39 -7.60
CA GLY A 16 -15.91 40.06 -8.90
C GLY A 16 -17.27 40.76 -9.06
N PRO A 17 -17.33 41.89 -9.79
CA PRO A 17 -18.54 42.72 -9.91
C PRO A 17 -19.75 42.02 -10.57
N GLU A 18 -19.51 40.92 -11.28
CA GLU A 18 -20.55 40.20 -12.03
C GLU A 18 -21.12 38.97 -11.30
N LYS A 19 -20.53 38.55 -10.17
CA LYS A 19 -20.94 37.30 -9.51
C LYS A 19 -22.01 37.55 -8.47
N LYS A 20 -23.25 37.23 -8.83
CA LYS A 20 -24.38 37.20 -7.90
C LYS A 20 -24.21 36.05 -6.91
N ILE A 21 -23.98 36.39 -5.65
CA ILE A 21 -23.98 35.43 -4.55
C ILE A 21 -25.43 34.99 -4.30
N PRO A 22 -25.71 33.70 -4.08
CA PRO A 22 -27.06 33.23 -3.77
C PRO A 22 -27.58 33.86 -2.48
N LEU A 23 -28.88 34.19 -2.48
CA LEU A 23 -29.54 34.84 -1.34
C LEU A 23 -29.52 33.98 -0.07
N GLU A 24 -29.57 32.65 -0.24
CA GLU A 24 -29.47 31.66 0.83
C GLU A 24 -28.11 31.69 1.56
N PHE A 25 -27.02 31.97 0.82
CA PHE A 25 -25.68 32.09 1.40
C PHE A 25 -25.59 33.33 2.29
N GLU A 26 -26.10 34.47 1.81
CA GLU A 26 -26.14 35.70 2.61
C GLU A 26 -27.05 35.56 3.83
N GLN A 27 -28.19 34.92 3.66
CA GLN A 27 -29.11 34.66 4.76
C GLN A 27 -28.44 33.82 5.85
N HIS A 28 -27.74 32.75 5.46
CA HIS A 28 -27.02 31.91 6.43
C HIS A 28 -25.91 32.66 7.17
N LEU A 29 -25.17 33.56 6.51
CA LEU A 29 -24.14 34.39 7.18
C LEU A 29 -24.75 35.39 8.18
N ARG A 30 -26.00 35.82 7.97
CA ARG A 30 -26.73 36.65 8.93
C ARG A 30 -27.19 35.82 10.13
N GLU A 31 -27.66 34.61 9.89
CA GLU A 31 -28.22 33.73 10.92
C GLU A 31 -27.16 32.99 11.75
N CYS A 32 -26.00 32.66 11.17
CA CYS A 32 -24.95 31.86 11.82
C CYS A 32 -23.69 32.68 12.08
N GLU A 33 -23.47 33.05 13.35
CA GLU A 33 -22.28 33.78 13.80
C GLU A 33 -20.98 33.02 13.54
N ALA A 34 -20.93 31.72 13.87
CA ALA A 34 -19.73 30.93 13.65
C ALA A 34 -19.28 30.89 12.18
N CYS A 35 -20.22 30.81 11.22
CA CYS A 35 -19.88 30.84 9.80
C CYS A 35 -19.49 32.23 9.32
N ARG A 36 -20.10 33.29 9.87
CA ARG A 36 -19.73 34.67 9.56
C ARG A 36 -18.30 34.98 10.00
N ASP A 37 -17.93 34.56 11.20
CA ASP A 37 -16.59 34.78 11.72
C ASP A 37 -15.58 33.98 10.87
N GLU A 38 -15.84 32.69 10.63
CA GLU A 38 -14.94 31.87 9.80
C GLU A 38 -14.72 32.46 8.40
N VAL A 39 -15.78 32.98 7.76
CA VAL A 39 -15.69 33.64 6.45
C VAL A 39 -14.93 34.96 6.51
N SER A 40 -15.08 35.77 7.57
CA SER A 40 -14.36 37.03 7.71
C SER A 40 -12.85 36.81 7.84
N TRP A 41 -12.42 35.82 8.63
CA TRP A 41 -11.01 35.41 8.71
C TRP A 41 -10.45 35.01 7.33
N MET A 42 -11.22 34.27 6.55
CA MET A 42 -10.80 33.85 5.20
C MET A 42 -10.78 35.01 4.20
N GLN A 43 -11.67 35.99 4.35
CA GLN A 43 -11.63 37.23 3.57
C GLN A 43 -10.36 38.02 3.85
N ASP A 44 -10.00 38.19 5.13
CA ASP A 44 -8.79 38.89 5.53
C ASP A 44 -7.54 38.22 4.94
N GLN A 45 -7.47 36.89 5.02
CA GLN A 45 -6.40 36.11 4.39
C GLN A 45 -6.37 36.28 2.86
N SER A 46 -7.53 36.22 2.21
CA SER A 46 -7.65 36.43 0.76
C SER A 46 -7.16 37.83 0.35
N HIS A 47 -7.48 38.86 1.14
CA HIS A 47 -7.01 40.22 0.93
C HIS A 47 -5.49 40.32 1.03
N ILE A 48 -4.88 39.70 2.04
CA ILE A 48 -3.42 39.66 2.20
C ILE A 48 -2.77 38.94 1.01
N LEU A 49 -3.28 37.78 0.61
CA LEU A 49 -2.75 37.02 -0.54
C LEU A 49 -2.90 37.79 -1.85
N ARG A 50 -3.98 38.54 -2.02
CA ARG A 50 -4.19 39.40 -3.19
C ARG A 50 -3.27 40.61 -3.19
N ALA A 51 -2.93 41.17 -2.02
CA ALA A 51 -1.93 42.22 -1.90
C ALA A 51 -0.52 41.72 -2.22
N LEU A 52 -0.23 40.44 -1.97
CA LEU A 52 1.03 39.79 -2.33
C LEU A 52 1.08 39.28 -3.77
N SER A 53 -0.06 39.23 -4.46
CA SER A 53 -0.11 38.78 -5.85
C SER A 53 0.68 39.75 -6.72
N GLY A 54 1.62 39.21 -7.51
CA GLY A 54 2.37 39.99 -8.48
C GLY A 54 1.46 40.58 -9.57
N PRO A 55 1.99 41.50 -10.39
CA PRO A 55 1.29 42.01 -11.57
C PRO A 55 0.70 40.87 -12.40
N LYS A 56 -0.53 41.06 -12.90
CA LYS A 56 -1.27 40.04 -13.66
C LYS A 56 -0.57 39.59 -14.96
N ASP A 57 0.39 40.38 -15.44
CA ASP A 57 1.15 40.14 -16.67
C ASP A 57 2.56 39.59 -16.41
N MET A 58 2.79 38.97 -15.25
CA MET A 58 4.04 38.25 -14.96
C MET A 58 4.03 36.85 -15.57
N ASP A 59 4.15 36.77 -16.90
CA ASP A 59 4.47 35.50 -17.54
C ASP A 59 5.97 35.19 -17.37
N PRO A 60 6.34 33.92 -17.11
CA PRO A 60 7.74 33.54 -17.05
C PRO A 60 8.39 33.74 -18.42
N PRO A 61 9.65 34.20 -18.48
CA PRO A 61 10.34 34.40 -19.75
C PRO A 61 10.47 33.08 -20.52
N PRO A 62 10.55 33.11 -21.86
CA PRO A 62 10.70 31.91 -22.67
C PRO A 62 11.91 31.09 -22.20
N GLY A 63 11.74 29.77 -22.14
CA GLY A 63 12.76 28.84 -21.67
C GLY A 63 12.91 28.75 -20.14
N PHE A 64 12.13 29.48 -19.34
CA PHE A 64 12.10 29.32 -17.88
C PHE A 64 11.82 27.87 -17.48
N TYR A 65 10.79 27.26 -18.07
CA TYR A 65 10.42 25.87 -17.79
C TYR A 65 11.56 24.90 -18.09
N ALA A 66 12.22 25.05 -19.25
CA ALA A 66 13.37 24.23 -19.62
C ALA A 66 14.54 24.38 -18.62
N ARG A 67 14.80 25.60 -18.13
CA ARG A 67 15.83 25.84 -17.10
C ARG A 67 15.48 25.18 -15.77
N VAL A 68 14.23 25.26 -15.34
CA VAL A 68 13.75 24.62 -14.10
C VAL A 68 13.87 23.10 -14.23
N LEU A 69 13.40 22.53 -15.34
CA LEU A 69 13.45 21.08 -15.56
C LEU A 69 14.90 20.57 -15.55
N ASN A 70 15.78 21.23 -16.31
CA ASN A 70 17.21 20.90 -16.30
C ASN A 70 17.84 21.00 -14.91
N ARG A 71 17.41 21.98 -14.09
CA ARG A 71 17.91 22.14 -12.71
C ARG A 71 17.44 21.00 -11.81
N ILE A 72 16.17 20.59 -11.94
CA ILE A 72 15.59 19.47 -11.19
C ILE A 72 16.32 18.17 -11.54
N GLU A 73 16.49 17.90 -12.84
CA GLU A 73 17.20 16.70 -13.31
C GLU A 73 18.66 16.70 -12.84
N ALA A 74 19.35 17.83 -12.92
CA ALA A 74 20.74 17.95 -12.45
C ALA A 74 20.88 17.82 -10.92
N GLN A 75 19.85 18.16 -10.15
CA GLN A 75 19.81 18.01 -8.70
C GLN A 75 19.24 16.67 -8.24
N GLN A 76 18.67 15.87 -9.15
CA GLN A 76 18.16 14.56 -8.82
C GLN A 76 19.36 13.66 -8.51
N SER A 77 19.64 13.48 -7.21
CA SER A 77 20.71 12.62 -6.73
C SER A 77 20.57 11.23 -7.32
N ALA A 78 21.71 10.59 -7.65
CA ALA A 78 21.78 9.23 -8.18
C ALA A 78 20.72 8.34 -7.53
N SER A 79 19.73 7.96 -8.34
CA SER A 79 18.57 7.20 -7.92
C SER A 79 19.03 5.96 -7.15
N ILE A 80 18.34 5.59 -6.07
CA ILE A 80 18.64 4.36 -5.30
C ILE A 80 18.69 3.13 -6.23
N TRP A 81 17.97 3.18 -7.35
CA TRP A 81 17.99 2.20 -8.44
C TRP A 81 19.33 2.07 -9.17
N SER A 82 20.17 3.12 -9.19
CA SER A 82 21.51 3.07 -9.79
C SER A 82 22.47 2.15 -9.04
N VAL A 83 22.25 1.93 -7.74
CA VAL A 83 23.03 0.97 -6.93
C VAL A 83 22.73 -0.48 -7.32
N PHE A 84 21.48 -0.77 -7.72
CA PHE A 84 21.09 -2.09 -8.22
C PHE A 84 21.59 -2.35 -9.65
N LEU A 85 21.87 -1.30 -10.42
CA LEU A 85 22.41 -1.36 -11.79
C LEU A 85 23.94 -1.34 -11.84
N ASP A 86 24.62 -1.21 -10.69
CA ASP A 86 26.08 -1.23 -10.63
C ASP A 86 26.59 -2.67 -10.89
N PRO A 87 27.42 -2.91 -11.92
CA PRO A 87 27.94 -4.24 -12.27
C PRO A 87 28.73 -4.90 -11.11
N ILE A 88 29.29 -4.11 -10.19
CA ILE A 88 30.01 -4.63 -9.02
C ILE A 88 29.04 -5.25 -8.02
N PHE A 89 27.87 -4.63 -7.82
CA PHE A 89 26.82 -5.14 -6.93
C PHE A 89 26.23 -6.44 -7.49
N GLY A 90 25.94 -6.49 -8.79
CA GLY A 90 25.45 -7.70 -9.46
C GLY A 90 26.42 -8.88 -9.31
N ARG A 91 27.73 -8.67 -9.52
CA ARG A 91 28.74 -9.73 -9.36
C ARG A 91 28.84 -10.25 -7.94
N ARG A 92 28.76 -9.36 -6.93
CA ARG A 92 28.75 -9.76 -5.52
C ARG A 92 27.49 -10.56 -5.18
N LEU A 93 26.34 -10.14 -5.68
CA LEU A 93 25.05 -10.80 -5.43
C LEU A 93 25.00 -12.22 -6.02
N VAL A 94 25.49 -12.38 -7.26
CA VAL A 94 25.64 -13.71 -7.89
C VAL A 94 26.60 -14.59 -7.08
N ALA A 95 27.73 -14.06 -6.65
CA ALA A 95 28.69 -14.82 -5.85
C ALA A 95 28.10 -15.26 -4.50
N THR A 96 27.39 -14.38 -3.80
CA THR A 96 26.73 -14.72 -2.53
C THR A 96 25.61 -15.74 -2.71
N SER A 97 24.79 -15.58 -3.76
CA SER A 97 23.73 -16.53 -4.14
C SER A 97 24.30 -17.93 -4.38
N LEU A 98 25.37 -18.02 -5.19
CA LEU A 98 26.02 -19.28 -5.50
C LEU A 98 26.65 -19.91 -4.26
N THR A 99 27.26 -19.10 -3.39
CA THR A 99 27.83 -19.58 -2.12
C THR A 99 26.75 -20.18 -1.23
N VAL A 100 25.60 -19.50 -1.08
CA VAL A 100 24.46 -20.00 -0.30
C VAL A 100 23.91 -21.28 -0.92
N ALA A 101 23.77 -21.35 -2.25
CA ALA A 101 23.30 -22.55 -2.94
C ALA A 101 24.24 -23.74 -2.72
N VAL A 102 25.55 -23.53 -2.77
CA VAL A 102 26.56 -24.56 -2.50
C VAL A 102 26.50 -25.01 -1.04
N LEU A 103 26.37 -24.08 -0.08
CA LEU A 103 26.24 -24.41 1.33
C LEU A 103 24.96 -25.22 1.61
N LEU A 104 23.83 -24.81 1.03
CA LEU A 104 22.55 -25.48 1.20
C LEU A 104 22.55 -26.87 0.56
N GLY A 105 23.05 -26.97 -0.67
CA GLY A 105 23.19 -28.25 -1.39
C GLY A 105 24.14 -29.20 -0.68
N GLY A 106 25.28 -28.68 -0.20
CA GLY A 106 26.22 -29.44 0.63
C GLY A 106 25.55 -29.92 1.92
N PHE A 107 24.83 -29.04 2.63
CA PHE A 107 24.11 -29.41 3.85
C PHE A 107 23.10 -30.54 3.63
N VAL A 108 22.31 -30.48 2.54
CA VAL A 108 21.36 -31.55 2.19
C VAL A 108 22.10 -32.86 1.91
N ALA A 109 23.15 -32.82 1.07
CA ALA A 109 23.94 -34.01 0.74
C ALA A 109 24.59 -34.64 1.99
N PHE A 110 25.14 -33.83 2.89
CA PHE A 110 25.70 -34.32 4.15
C PHE A 110 24.63 -34.90 5.07
N ARG A 111 23.41 -34.35 5.08
CA ARG A 111 22.31 -34.93 5.87
C ARG A 111 21.85 -36.28 5.35
N GLU A 112 21.78 -36.45 4.03
CA GLU A 112 21.44 -37.74 3.40
C GLU A 112 22.51 -38.81 3.63
N VAL A 113 23.79 -38.43 3.63
CA VAL A 113 24.89 -39.36 3.94
C VAL A 113 24.92 -39.73 5.43
N ALA A 114 24.65 -38.77 6.32
CA ALA A 114 24.63 -39.00 7.76
C ALA A 114 23.37 -39.71 8.27
N ASN A 115 22.24 -39.55 7.56
CA ASN A 115 20.99 -40.25 7.80
C ASN A 115 20.56 -40.91 6.50
N PRO A 116 21.17 -42.04 6.11
CA PRO A 116 20.70 -42.78 4.94
C PRO A 116 19.22 -43.11 5.20
N PRO A 117 18.32 -42.82 4.24
CA PRO A 117 16.90 -43.13 4.42
C PRO A 117 16.79 -44.62 4.73
N SER A 118 16.26 -44.95 5.91
CA SER A 118 16.02 -46.34 6.22
C SER A 118 14.92 -46.82 5.27
N VAL A 119 15.01 -48.08 4.80
CA VAL A 119 14.00 -48.66 3.90
C VAL A 119 12.58 -48.54 4.50
N ASN A 120 12.49 -48.47 5.83
CA ASN A 120 11.26 -48.27 6.59
C ASN A 120 10.71 -46.83 6.53
N ASP A 121 11.52 -45.79 6.30
CA ASP A 121 11.04 -44.39 6.30
C ASP A 121 10.32 -44.04 4.99
N ALA A 122 10.83 -44.52 3.86
CA ALA A 122 10.16 -44.34 2.56
C ALA A 122 8.86 -45.14 2.50
N GLU A 123 8.83 -46.35 3.08
CA GLU A 123 7.61 -47.15 3.21
C GLU A 123 6.65 -46.55 4.24
N ALA A 124 7.12 -45.99 5.36
CA ALA A 124 6.26 -45.35 6.37
C ALA A 124 5.56 -44.08 5.85
N ILE A 125 6.17 -43.34 4.91
CA ILE A 125 5.54 -42.15 4.30
C ILE A 125 4.52 -42.55 3.22
N ILE A 126 4.72 -43.70 2.54
CA ILE A 126 3.75 -44.25 1.57
C ILE A 126 2.64 -45.05 2.29
N ALA A 127 2.92 -45.59 3.47
CA ALA A 127 2.03 -46.42 4.28
C ALA A 127 1.42 -45.68 5.48
N VAL A 128 1.31 -44.34 5.44
CA VAL A 128 0.31 -43.64 6.26
C VAL A 128 -1.07 -43.99 5.71
N GLN A 129 -1.52 -45.19 6.02
CA GLN A 129 -2.87 -45.64 5.80
C GLN A 129 -3.69 -45.06 6.96
N GLU A 130 -4.34 -43.90 6.74
CA GLU A 130 -5.22 -43.23 7.72
C GLU A 130 -6.47 -44.05 8.11
N HIS A 131 -6.51 -45.34 7.80
CA HIS A 131 -7.68 -46.18 7.98
C HIS A 131 -7.39 -47.22 9.07
N PRO A 132 -8.23 -47.33 10.12
CA PRO A 132 -8.05 -48.34 11.15
C PRO A 132 -8.05 -49.76 10.54
N PRO A 133 -7.22 -50.67 11.05
CA PRO A 133 -7.06 -52.00 10.46
C PRO A 133 -8.39 -52.77 10.55
N GLY A 134 -8.98 -53.09 9.40
CA GLY A 134 -10.19 -53.92 9.29
C GLY A 134 -11.39 -53.30 8.57
N LEU A 135 -11.32 -52.03 8.16
CA LEU A 135 -12.38 -51.41 7.35
C LEU A 135 -12.58 -52.17 6.02
N GLY A 136 -13.80 -52.63 5.78
CA GLY A 136 -14.22 -53.37 4.59
C GLY A 136 -14.38 -54.87 4.76
N GLN A 137 -14.03 -55.46 5.92
CA GLN A 137 -14.22 -56.89 6.17
C GLN A 137 -15.60 -57.24 6.77
N ASP A 138 -16.18 -56.36 7.57
CA ASP A 138 -17.51 -56.54 8.17
C ASP A 138 -18.27 -55.22 8.15
N ARG A 139 -19.22 -55.10 7.21
CA ARG A 139 -20.00 -53.89 6.97
C ARG A 139 -20.77 -53.42 8.21
N GLN A 140 -21.16 -54.31 9.11
CA GLN A 140 -21.90 -53.93 10.31
C GLN A 140 -20.98 -53.28 11.34
N ARG A 141 -19.80 -53.88 11.58
CA ARG A 141 -18.76 -53.35 12.47
C ARG A 141 -18.23 -51.99 12.01
N ASP A 142 -18.08 -51.82 10.70
CA ASP A 142 -17.62 -50.57 10.11
C ASP A 142 -18.61 -49.42 10.36
N ARG A 143 -19.93 -49.71 10.24
CA ARG A 143 -20.98 -48.74 10.55
C ARG A 143 -20.99 -48.34 12.02
N ASP A 144 -20.86 -49.30 12.92
CA ASP A 144 -20.85 -49.03 14.36
C ASP A 144 -19.64 -48.16 14.75
N THR A 145 -18.48 -48.43 14.15
CA THR A 145 -17.24 -47.66 14.40
C THR A 145 -17.34 -46.21 13.91
N ILE A 146 -17.95 -45.99 12.74
CA ILE A 146 -18.19 -44.63 12.21
C ILE A 146 -19.21 -43.88 13.08
N LEU A 147 -20.29 -44.54 13.52
CA LEU A 147 -21.30 -43.91 14.37
C LEU A 147 -20.74 -43.51 15.73
N VAL A 148 -19.88 -44.34 16.34
CA VAL A 148 -19.20 -44.00 17.59
C VAL A 148 -18.25 -42.82 17.39
N THR A 149 -17.46 -42.82 16.31
CA THR A 149 -16.55 -41.71 15.99
C THR A 149 -17.31 -40.40 15.79
N LEU A 150 -18.45 -40.41 15.08
CA LEU A 150 -19.28 -39.22 14.89
C LEU A 150 -19.97 -38.75 16.19
N ALA A 151 -20.38 -39.68 17.06
CA ALA A 151 -21.04 -39.34 18.33
C ALA A 151 -20.06 -38.84 19.40
N THR A 152 -18.78 -39.20 19.29
CA THR A 152 -17.72 -38.81 20.23
C THR A 152 -16.89 -37.63 19.74
N TYR A 153 -17.08 -37.20 18.48
CA TYR A 153 -16.45 -36.01 17.93
C TYR A 153 -17.01 -34.75 18.62
N ARG A 154 -16.12 -34.00 19.26
CA ARG A 154 -16.41 -32.73 19.93
C ARG A 154 -15.33 -31.76 19.45
N ASP A 155 -15.75 -30.61 18.91
CA ASP A 155 -14.86 -29.55 18.40
C ASP A 155 -13.82 -29.09 19.44
#